data_AF-A0AAU4XH56-F1
#
_entry.id   AF-A0AAU4XH56-F1
#
_cell.length_a   1.000
_cell.length_b   1.000
_cell.length_c   1.000
_cell.angle_alpha   90.00
_cell.angle_beta   90.00
_cell.angle_gamma   90.00
#
_symmetry.space_group_name_H-M   'P 1'
#
loop_
_entity.id
_entity.type
_entity.pdbx_description
1 polymer ?
#
loop_
_entity_poly.entity_id
_entity_poly.type
_entity_poly.pdbx_seq_one_letter_code
_entity_poly.pdbx_strand_id
1 'polypeptide(L)'
;MSEPTTEQLDAYVRTRLALAGFDLSLLPEVFDAATGVPTRDQVLANLRSFVASTPGAISGWAPPAEGPAYAQQASPPLIYPSITEAWTGKADAR
;
A
#
# COMPACT_ATOMS: atom_id res chain seq x y z
N MET A 1 11.16 18.24 -19.28
CA MET A 1 10.96 18.64 -17.87
C MET A 1 12.11 18.08 -17.08
N SER A 2 12.80 18.89 -16.29
CA SER A 2 13.82 18.39 -15.36
C SER A 2 13.16 17.64 -14.22
N GLU A 3 13.84 16.61 -13.70
CA GLU A 3 13.38 15.87 -12.54
C GLU A 3 13.41 16.78 -11.29
N PRO A 4 12.40 16.75 -10.41
CA PRO A 4 12.39 17.55 -9.19
C PRO A 4 13.56 17.20 -8.26
N THR A 5 14.10 18.21 -7.57
CA THR A 5 15.16 17.96 -6.56
C THR A 5 14.56 17.41 -5.26
N THR A 6 15.41 16.82 -4.43
CA THR A 6 15.05 16.34 -3.10
C THR A 6 14.39 17.42 -2.25
N GLU A 7 14.94 18.63 -2.21
CA GLU A 7 14.41 19.73 -1.42
C GLU A 7 13.03 20.17 -1.93
N GLN A 8 12.82 20.13 -3.24
CA GLN A 8 11.52 20.44 -3.85
C GLN A 8 10.46 19.39 -3.47
N LEU A 9 10.83 18.11 -3.46
CA LEU A 9 9.93 17.03 -3.02
C LEU A 9 9.60 17.13 -1.53
N ASP A 10 10.59 17.43 -0.67
CA ASP A 10 10.35 17.62 0.76
C ASP A 10 9.44 18.82 1.04
N ALA A 11 9.63 19.94 0.33
CA ALA A 11 8.76 21.11 0.42
C ALA A 11 7.32 20.78 -0.03
N TYR A 12 7.18 20.03 -1.12
CA TYR A 12 5.88 19.55 -1.59
C TYR A 12 5.18 18.67 -0.55
N VAL A 13 5.88 17.66 0.00
CA VAL A 13 5.34 16.75 1.01
C VAL A 13 4.90 17.52 2.26
N ARG A 14 5.75 18.41 2.81
CA ARG A 14 5.41 19.23 3.99
C ARG A 14 4.18 20.10 3.76
N THR A 15 4.10 20.73 2.59
CA THR A 15 2.93 21.54 2.21
C THR A 15 1.68 20.70 2.13
N ARG A 16 1.75 19.50 1.54
CA ARG A 16 0.58 18.64 1.39
C ARG A 16 0.09 18.09 2.72
N LEU A 17 1.00 17.77 3.64
CA LEU A 17 0.66 17.35 5.00
C LEU A 17 0.00 18.49 5.78
N ALA A 18 0.55 19.71 5.73
CA ALA A 18 -0.05 20.86 6.38
C ALA A 18 -1.47 21.15 5.87
N LEU A 19 -1.69 21.05 4.55
CA LEU A 19 -3.03 21.21 3.96
C LEU A 19 -4.00 20.08 4.35
N ALA A 20 -3.50 18.89 4.65
CA ALA A 20 -4.29 17.78 5.18
C ALA A 20 -4.53 17.88 6.70
N GLY A 21 -3.99 18.91 7.36
CA GLY A 21 -4.07 19.08 8.81
C GLY A 21 -3.12 18.16 9.60
N PHE A 22 -2.13 17.56 8.95
CA PHE A 22 -1.14 16.71 9.60
C PHE A 22 0.07 17.53 10.05
N ASP A 23 0.36 17.51 11.37
CA ASP A 23 1.51 18.17 11.95
C ASP A 23 2.68 17.21 12.19
N LEU A 24 3.72 17.33 11.35
CA LEU A 24 4.97 16.56 11.44
C LEU A 24 5.75 16.81 12.74
N SER A 25 5.51 17.93 13.43
CA SER A 25 6.24 18.24 14.66
C SER A 25 5.88 17.30 15.81
N LEU A 26 4.68 16.70 15.76
CA LEU A 26 4.16 15.76 16.77
C LEU A 26 4.80 14.37 16.68
N LEU A 27 5.52 14.08 15.60
CA LEU A 27 6.24 12.82 15.46
C LEU A 27 7.57 12.85 16.23
N PRO A 28 7.98 11.70 16.79
CA PRO A 28 9.23 11.58 17.50
C PRO A 28 10.43 11.71 16.53
N GLU A 29 11.54 12.20 17.05
CA GLU A 29 12.81 12.23 16.31
C GLU A 29 13.57 10.90 16.44
N VAL A 30 13.36 10.18 17.54
CA VAL A 30 13.98 8.88 17.83
C VAL A 30 12.94 7.78 17.78
N PHE A 31 13.28 6.66 17.15
CA PHE A 31 12.38 5.51 17.04
C PHE A 31 12.16 4.86 18.40
N ASP A 32 10.90 4.62 18.75
CA ASP A 32 10.50 3.86 19.92
C ASP A 32 9.91 2.51 19.50
N ALA A 33 10.60 1.44 19.86
CA ALA A 33 10.19 0.08 19.52
C ALA A 33 8.90 -0.36 20.24
N ALA A 34 8.55 0.26 21.38
CA ALA A 34 7.35 -0.11 22.13
C ALA A 34 6.08 0.38 21.43
N THR A 35 6.10 1.59 20.86
CA THR A 35 4.96 2.18 20.14
C THR A 35 4.98 1.89 18.64
N GLY A 36 6.16 1.63 18.07
CA GLY A 36 6.32 1.37 16.63
C GLY A 36 6.03 2.60 15.76
N VAL A 37 5.93 3.79 16.37
CA VAL A 37 5.65 5.04 15.65
C VAL A 37 6.86 5.41 14.81
N PRO A 38 6.68 5.72 13.51
CA PRO A 38 7.79 6.12 12.66
C PRO A 38 8.33 7.49 13.08
N THR A 39 9.63 7.70 12.89
CA THR A 39 10.23 9.02 13.15
C THR A 39 9.81 10.03 12.09
N ARG A 40 9.93 11.32 12.42
CA ARG A 40 9.69 12.43 11.48
C ARG A 40 10.45 12.24 10.16
N ASP A 41 11.72 11.86 10.25
CA ASP A 41 12.58 11.67 9.08
C ASP A 41 12.20 10.44 8.26
N GLN A 42 11.78 9.35 8.92
CA GLN A 42 11.25 8.17 8.24
C GLN A 42 9.99 8.50 7.44
N VAL A 43 9.07 9.27 8.01
CA VAL A 43 7.85 9.69 7.31
C VAL A 43 8.19 10.54 6.09
N LEU A 44 9.05 11.54 6.23
CA LEU A 44 9.47 12.38 5.10
C LEU A 44 10.17 11.56 4.00
N ALA A 45 11.09 10.68 4.36
CA ALA A 45 11.80 9.83 3.41
C ALA A 45 10.86 8.90 2.64
N ASN A 46 9.91 8.26 3.34
CA ASN A 46 8.95 7.34 2.72
C ASN A 46 7.97 8.06 1.80
N LEU A 47 7.44 9.22 2.22
CA LEU A 47 6.53 10.02 1.39
C LEU A 47 7.22 10.60 0.17
N ARG A 48 8.46 11.07 0.30
CA ARG A 48 9.28 11.50 -0.84
C ARG A 48 9.48 10.37 -1.84
N SER A 49 9.84 9.18 -1.34
CA SER A 49 9.99 7.97 -2.19
C SER A 49 8.67 7.64 -2.91
N PHE A 50 7.55 7.71 -2.20
CA PHE A 50 6.23 7.48 -2.78
C PHE A 50 5.89 8.48 -3.88
N VAL A 51 6.12 9.78 -3.67
CA VAL A 51 5.84 10.83 -4.66
C VAL A 51 6.76 10.72 -5.88
N ALA A 52 8.02 10.35 -5.67
CA ALA A 52 8.97 10.10 -6.76
C ALA A 52 8.63 8.80 -7.54
N SER A 53 7.88 7.89 -6.92
CA SER A 53 7.45 6.64 -7.55
C SER A 53 6.15 6.83 -8.34
N THR A 54 5.94 5.97 -9.34
CA THR A 54 4.60 5.71 -9.87
C THR A 54 4.07 4.46 -9.18
N PRO A 55 3.06 4.56 -8.29
CA PRO A 55 2.49 3.39 -7.67
C PRO A 55 1.93 2.44 -8.74
N GLY A 56 2.28 1.16 -8.65
CA GLY A 56 1.63 0.13 -9.49
C GLY A 56 0.14 0.02 -9.20
N ALA A 57 -0.60 -0.66 -10.07
CA ALA A 57 -2.03 -0.89 -9.85
C ALA A 57 -2.26 -1.69 -8.55
N ILE A 58 -2.85 -1.03 -7.54
CA ILE A 58 -3.13 -1.63 -6.23
C ILE A 58 -4.37 -2.54 -6.29
N SER A 59 -5.25 -2.34 -7.27
CA SER A 59 -6.53 -3.07 -7.37
C SER A 59 -6.39 -4.59 -7.50
N GLY A 60 -5.22 -5.09 -7.93
CA GLY A 60 -4.93 -6.51 -8.02
C GLY A 60 -4.02 -7.04 -6.90
N TRP A 61 -3.60 -6.21 -5.96
CA TRP A 61 -2.74 -6.67 -4.87
C TRP A 61 -3.57 -7.48 -3.87
N ALA A 62 -3.14 -8.72 -3.64
CA ALA A 62 -3.58 -9.56 -2.55
C ALA A 62 -2.35 -9.99 -1.74
N PRO A 63 -2.47 -10.12 -0.41
CA PRO A 63 -1.37 -10.65 0.38
C PRO A 63 -1.02 -12.07 -0.10
N PRO A 64 0.27 -12.47 -0.06
CA PRO A 64 0.65 -13.82 -0.42
C PRO A 64 -0.11 -14.82 0.46
N ALA A 65 -0.70 -15.84 -0.16
CA ALA A 65 -1.51 -16.82 0.54
C ALA A 65 -0.61 -17.79 1.33
N GLU A 66 -0.16 -17.37 2.51
CA GLU A 66 0.68 -18.18 3.42
C GLU A 66 -0.07 -19.39 4.02
N GLY A 67 -1.39 -19.44 3.84
CA GLY A 67 -2.23 -20.57 4.22
C GLY A 67 -3.61 -20.55 3.56
N PRO A 68 -4.41 -21.62 3.73
CA PRO A 68 -5.69 -21.80 3.04
C PRO A 68 -6.71 -20.68 3.29
N ALA A 69 -6.65 -20.03 4.45
CA ALA A 69 -7.51 -18.90 4.79
C ALA A 69 -7.27 -17.67 3.89
N TYR A 70 -6.01 -17.42 3.50
CA TYR A 70 -5.66 -16.30 2.63
C TYR A 70 -5.95 -16.59 1.15
N ALA A 71 -5.97 -17.86 0.75
CA ALA A 71 -6.33 -18.26 -0.62
C ALA A 71 -7.78 -17.85 -1.00
N GLN A 72 -8.68 -17.75 -0.01
CA GLN A 72 -10.06 -17.31 -0.19
C GLN A 72 -10.19 -15.83 -0.62
N GLN A 73 -9.17 -15.01 -0.37
CA GLN A 73 -9.14 -13.61 -0.81
C GLN A 73 -8.86 -13.49 -2.31
N ALA A 74 -8.16 -14.46 -2.90
CA ALA A 74 -7.82 -14.44 -4.32
C ALA A 74 -9.02 -14.82 -5.20
N SER A 75 -9.84 -15.77 -4.74
CA SER A 75 -11.08 -16.17 -5.39
C SER A 75 -12.09 -16.65 -4.34
N PRO A 76 -13.32 -16.12 -4.30
CA PRO A 76 -14.35 -16.66 -3.43
C PRO A 76 -14.73 -18.09 -3.85
N PRO A 77 -15.19 -18.95 -2.92
CA PRO A 77 -15.67 -20.28 -3.26
C PRO A 77 -16.82 -20.20 -4.28
N LEU A 78 -16.78 -21.06 -5.29
CA LEU A 78 -17.89 -21.19 -6.23
C LEU A 78 -19.15 -21.66 -5.49
N ILE A 79 -20.24 -20.90 -5.62
CA ILE A 79 -21.54 -21.26 -5.02
C ILE A 79 -22.11 -22.53 -5.69
N TYR A 80 -21.82 -22.73 -6.99
CA TYR A 80 -22.28 -23.88 -7.77
C TYR A 80 -21.13 -24.52 -8.58
N PRO A 81 -20.20 -25.24 -7.93
CA PRO A 81 -19.01 -25.79 -8.59
C PRO A 81 -19.34 -26.72 -9.75
N SER A 82 -20.38 -27.54 -9.60
CA SER A 82 -20.83 -28.50 -10.62
C SER A 82 -21.38 -27.83 -11.88
N ILE A 83 -22.01 -26.65 -11.74
CA ILE A 83 -22.51 -25.88 -12.88
C ILE A 83 -21.33 -25.27 -13.62
N THR A 84 -20.39 -24.65 -12.91
CA THR A 84 -19.18 -24.08 -13.52
C THR A 84 -18.38 -25.15 -14.27
N GLU A 85 -18.14 -26.30 -13.65
CA GLU A 85 -17.40 -27.41 -14.27
C GLU A 85 -18.09 -27.93 -15.53
N ALA A 86 -19.42 -28.09 -15.51
CA ALA A 86 -20.17 -28.55 -16.68
C ALA A 86 -20.06 -27.59 -17.88
N TRP A 87 -19.86 -26.29 -17.63
CA TRP A 87 -19.80 -25.26 -18.68
C TRP A 87 -18.37 -24.89 -19.11
N THR A 88 -17.40 -24.88 -18.19
CA THR A 88 -16.02 -24.46 -18.47
C THR A 88 -15.05 -25.63 -18.59
N GLY A 89 -15.47 -26.84 -18.20
CA GLY A 89 -14.61 -28.02 -18.09
C GLY A 89 -13.64 -27.97 -16.90
N LYS A 90 -13.79 -26.99 -15.99
CA LYS A 90 -12.96 -26.84 -14.78
C LYS A 90 -13.79 -26.38 -13.59
N ALA A 91 -13.51 -26.94 -12.42
CA ALA A 91 -14.15 -26.55 -11.16
C ALA A 91 -13.50 -25.34 -10.47
N ASP A 92 -12.61 -24.59 -11.15
CA ASP A 92 -11.96 -23.38 -10.63
C ASP A 92 -12.52 -22.15 -11.37
N ALA A 93 -12.60 -21.01 -10.66
CA ALA A 93 -13.02 -19.71 -11.16
C ALA A 93 -11.91 -18.95 -11.93
N ARG A 94 -10.85 -19.65 -12.37
CA ARG A 94 -9.67 -19.09 -13.06
C ARG A 94 -9.60 -19.45 -14.53
#